data_AF-A0A0F8WY85-F1
#
_entry.id   AF-A0A0F8WY85-F1
#
_cell.length_a   1.000
_cell.length_b   1.000
_cell.length_c   1.000
_cell.angle_alpha   90.00
_cell.angle_beta   90.00
_cell.angle_gamma   90.00
#
_symmetry.space_group_name_H-M   'P 1'
#
loop_
_entity.id
_entity.type
_entity.pdbx_description
1 polymer ?
#
loop_
_entity_poly.entity_id
_entity_poly.type
_entity_poly.pdbx_seq_one_letter_code
_entity_poly.pdbx_strand_id
1 'polypeptide(L)'
;MSVKVGVNGFGRIGRNLFRAAWEGGFDIDFVAVNDICDAHTLAHLTKYDSTLGPFPGTVKSTDDALSFDGKTEYPVLFPEFDIR
;
A
#
# COMPACT_ATOMS: atom_id res chain seq x y z
N MET A 1 -15.18 -5.01 14.61
CA MET A 1 -13.92 -4.38 15.06
C MET A 1 -12.88 -4.91 14.12
N SER A 2 -12.44 -4.08 13.17
CA SER A 2 -11.52 -4.51 12.12
C SER A 2 -10.12 -4.71 12.70
N VAL A 3 -9.37 -5.66 12.13
CA VAL A 3 -7.98 -5.89 12.53
C VAL A 3 -7.11 -4.81 11.90
N LYS A 4 -6.35 -4.09 12.74
CA LYS A 4 -5.39 -3.07 12.28
C LYS A 4 -4.11 -3.73 11.79
N VAL A 5 -3.72 -3.43 10.56
CA VAL A 5 -2.56 -4.05 9.90
C VAL A 5 -1.61 -2.99 9.36
N GLY A 6 -0.34 -3.06 9.77
CA GLY A 6 0.75 -2.38 9.11
C GLY A 6 1.47 -3.34 8.15
N VAL A 7 1.84 -2.87 6.95
CA VAL A 7 2.57 -3.68 5.98
C VAL A 7 4.04 -3.30 5.98
N ASN A 8 4.90 -4.18 6.49
CA ASN A 8 6.35 -3.98 6.45
C ASN A 8 6.94 -4.60 5.17
N GLY A 9 7.32 -3.75 4.22
CA GLY A 9 7.73 -4.14 2.87
C GLY A 9 6.56 -4.07 1.88
N PHE A 10 6.34 -2.90 1.28
CA PHE A 10 5.33 -2.66 0.25
C PHE A 10 5.80 -3.02 -1.18
N GLY A 11 6.59 -4.09 -1.25
CA GLY A 11 7.04 -4.74 -2.48
C GLY A 11 5.94 -5.58 -3.13
N ARG A 12 6.33 -6.60 -3.92
CA ARG A 12 5.38 -7.43 -4.68
C ARG A 12 4.30 -8.07 -3.80
N ILE A 13 4.69 -8.70 -2.69
CA ILE A 13 3.74 -9.39 -1.80
C ILE A 13 2.88 -8.39 -1.04
N GLY A 14 3.47 -7.31 -0.51
CA GLY A 14 2.72 -6.27 0.19
C GLY A 14 1.63 -5.63 -0.67
N ARG A 15 1.94 -5.29 -1.92
CA ARG A 15 0.95 -4.75 -2.88
C ARG A 15 -0.11 -5.76 -3.25
N ASN A 16 0.26 -7.02 -3.47
CA ASN A 16 -0.70 -8.08 -3.79
C ASN A 16 -1.63 -8.39 -2.62
N LEU A 17 -1.13 -8.38 -1.38
CA LEU A 17 -1.93 -8.51 -0.17
C LEU A 17 -2.96 -7.38 -0.08
N PHE A 18 -2.51 -6.13 -0.25
CA PHE A 18 -3.39 -4.97 -0.24
C PHE A 18 -4.47 -5.08 -1.33
N ARG A 19 -4.08 -5.46 -2.55
CA ARG A 19 -5.02 -5.67 -3.66
C ARG A 19 -6.04 -6.77 -3.39
N ALA A 20 -5.60 -7.93 -2.89
CA ALA A 20 -6.50 -9.02 -2.55
C ALA A 20 -7.47 -8.65 -1.44
N ALA A 21 -7.00 -7.92 -0.42
CA ALA A 21 -7.83 -7.40 0.66
C ALA A 21 -8.92 -6.45 0.12
N TRP A 22 -8.53 -5.56 -0.81
CA TRP A 22 -9.42 -4.61 -1.47
C TRP A 22 -10.46 -5.28 -2.37
N GLU A 23 -10.03 -6.12 -3.31
CA GLU A 23 -10.91 -6.80 -4.27
C GLU A 23 -11.80 -7.85 -3.58
N GLY A 24 -11.32 -8.50 -2.53
CA GLY A 24 -12.07 -9.49 -1.77
C GLY A 24 -13.04 -8.91 -0.73
N GLY A 25 -13.00 -7.60 -0.47
CA GLY A 25 -13.87 -6.95 0.52
C GLY A 25 -13.61 -7.40 1.95
N PHE A 26 -12.36 -7.71 2.30
CA PHE A 26 -11.99 -8.15 3.64
C PHE A 26 -12.03 -6.98 4.64
N ASP A 27 -12.50 -7.24 5.87
CA ASP A 27 -12.56 -6.24 6.96
C ASP A 27 -11.17 -6.04 7.61
N ILE A 28 -10.23 -5.49 6.83
CA ILE A 28 -8.87 -5.15 7.26
C ILE A 28 -8.70 -3.63 7.26
N ASP A 29 -8.26 -3.10 8.38
CA ASP A 29 -7.90 -1.68 8.52
C ASP A 29 -6.39 -1.52 8.31
N PHE A 30 -5.98 -1.23 7.07
CA PHE A 30 -4.57 -0.92 6.80
C PHE A 30 -4.25 0.45 7.38
N VAL A 31 -3.26 0.52 8.27
CA VAL A 31 -2.95 1.76 8.99
C VAL A 31 -1.70 2.47 8.48
N ALA A 32 -0.75 1.73 7.90
CA ALA A 32 0.48 2.27 7.33
C ALA A 32 1.19 1.20 6.48
N VAL A 33 2.05 1.66 5.58
CA VAL A 33 2.96 0.80 4.81
C VAL A 33 4.40 1.28 5.00
N ASN A 34 5.36 0.36 4.94
CA ASN A 34 6.79 0.67 5.00
C ASN A 34 7.48 0.14 3.75
N ASP A 35 8.31 0.95 3.09
CA ASP A 35 9.14 0.52 1.96
C ASP A 35 10.35 1.44 1.77
N ILE A 36 11.32 1.03 0.95
CA ILE A 36 12.50 1.84 0.61
C ILE A 36 12.19 2.88 -0.48
N CYS A 37 11.10 2.69 -1.23
CA CYS A 37 10.66 3.61 -2.27
C CYS A 37 9.75 4.72 -1.73
N ASP A 38 9.74 5.87 -2.39
CA ASP A 38 8.86 6.99 -2.08
C ASP A 38 7.38 6.71 -2.44
N ALA A 39 6.48 7.50 -1.87
CA ALA A 39 5.04 7.35 -2.06
C ALA A 39 4.58 7.50 -3.53
N HIS A 40 5.24 8.34 -4.35
CA HIS A 40 4.91 8.46 -5.77
C HIS A 40 5.28 7.19 -6.54
N THR A 41 6.46 6.64 -6.28
CA THR A 41 6.89 5.36 -6.84
C THR A 41 5.95 4.23 -6.43
N LEU A 42 5.60 4.13 -5.14
CA LEU A 42 4.69 3.11 -4.64
C LEU A 42 3.27 3.24 -5.23
N ALA A 43 2.76 4.46 -5.41
CA ALA A 43 1.46 4.68 -6.06
C ALA A 43 1.47 4.15 -7.50
N HIS A 44 2.53 4.43 -8.27
CA HIS A 44 2.69 3.92 -9.63
C HIS A 44 2.75 2.39 -9.67
N LEU A 45 3.60 1.79 -8.82
CA LEU A 45 3.78 0.33 -8.74
C LEU A 45 2.53 -0.40 -8.23
N THR A 46 1.69 0.29 -7.46
CA THR A 46 0.40 -0.24 -7.01
C THR A 46 -0.64 -0.12 -8.12
N LYS A 47 -0.66 1.00 -8.85
CA LYS A 47 -1.61 1.22 -9.94
C LYS A 47 -1.38 0.28 -11.13
N TYR A 48 -0.13 -0.07 -11.43
CA TYR A 48 0.23 -0.86 -12.60
C TYR A 48 1.00 -2.13 -12.21
N ASP A 49 0.33 -3.27 -12.28
CA ASP A 49 0.95 -4.58 -12.15
C ASP A 49 0.98 -5.30 -13.51
N SER A 50 2.15 -5.83 -13.91
CA SER A 50 2.32 -6.49 -15.21
C SER A 50 1.57 -7.81 -15.35
N THR A 51 1.27 -8.49 -14.23
CA THR A 51 0.65 -9.81 -14.21
C THR A 51 -0.85 -9.71 -13.94
N LEU A 52 -1.23 -8.86 -12.99
CA LEU A 52 -2.62 -8.69 -12.56
C LEU A 52 -3.33 -7.52 -13.27
N GLY A 53 -2.62 -6.78 -14.12
CA GLY A 53 -3.12 -5.58 -14.78
C GLY A 53 -3.31 -4.41 -13.82
N PRO A 54 -3.95 -3.32 -14.29
CA PRO A 54 -4.14 -2.13 -13.48
C PRO A 54 -4.97 -2.38 -12.22
N PHE A 55 -4.65 -1.66 -11.14
CA PHE A 55 -5.47 -1.67 -9.93
C PHE A 55 -6.88 -1.12 -10.23
N PRO A 56 -7.96 -1.76 -9.75
CA PRO A 56 -9.33 -1.39 -10.10
C PRO A 56 -9.76 -0.02 -9.58
N GLY A 57 -9.21 0.41 -8.44
CA GLY A 57 -9.47 1.73 -7.85
C GLY A 57 -8.57 2.84 -8.39
N THR A 58 -8.83 4.05 -7.92
CA THR A 58 -7.92 5.18 -8.07
C THR A 58 -6.81 5.09 -7.03
N VAL A 59 -5.57 5.23 -7.47
CA VAL A 59 -4.39 5.29 -6.59
C VAL A 59 -3.75 6.66 -6.79
N LYS A 60 -3.55 7.39 -5.69
CA LYS A 60 -2.83 8.67 -5.65
C LYS A 60 -1.81 8.64 -4.52
N SER A 61 -0.94 9.64 -4.49
CA SER A 61 0.00 9.85 -3.40
C SER A 61 0.14 11.34 -3.08
N THR A 62 0.45 11.60 -1.81
CA THR A 62 1.10 12.83 -1.35
C THR A 62 2.61 12.58 -1.28
N ASP A 63 3.35 13.50 -0.65
CA ASP A 63 4.79 13.32 -0.42
C ASP A 63 5.10 12.12 0.49
N ASP A 64 4.18 11.79 1.41
CA ASP A 64 4.39 10.86 2.52
C ASP A 64 3.28 9.79 2.69
N ALA A 65 2.27 9.77 1.82
CA ALA A 65 1.16 8.83 1.93
C ALA A 65 0.61 8.37 0.58
N LEU A 66 -0.03 7.20 0.59
CA LEU A 66 -0.85 6.69 -0.51
C LEU A 66 -2.32 6.99 -0.22
N SER A 67 -3.13 7.24 -1.24
CA SER A 67 -4.59 7.29 -1.09
C SER A 67 -5.29 6.48 -2.16
N PHE A 68 -6.36 5.81 -1.74
CA PHE A 68 -7.16 4.92 -2.57
C PHE A 68 -8.60 5.39 -2.60
N ASP A 69 -9.14 5.60 -3.80
CA ASP A 69 -10.50 6.14 -4.04
C ASP A 69 -10.84 7.42 -3.27
N GLY A 70 -9.83 8.21 -2.88
CA GLY A 70 -10.01 9.45 -2.12
C GLY A 70 -10.56 9.24 -0.70
N LYS A 71 -10.53 8.02 -0.15
CA LYS A 71 -11.14 7.69 1.15
C LYS A 71 -10.21 7.87 2.34
N THR A 72 -8.95 7.44 2.21
CA THR A 72 -8.00 7.37 3.34
C THR A 72 -6.57 7.55 2.85
N GLU A 73 -5.78 8.30 3.61
CA GLU A 73 -4.32 8.40 3.45
C GLU A 73 -3.63 7.32 4.29
N TYR A 74 -2.80 6.51 3.64
CA TYR A 74 -2.00 5.45 4.24
C TYR A 74 -0.55 5.94 4.29
N PRO A 75 -0.03 6.30 5.47
CA PRO A 75 1.34 6.77 5.61
C PRO A 75 2.34 5.77 5.04
N VAL A 76 3.29 6.28 4.28
CA VAL A 76 4.47 5.55 3.80
C VAL A 76 5.61 5.86 4.75
N LEU A 77 5.97 4.86 5.55
CA LEU A 77 7.10 4.91 6.46
C LEU A 77 8.37 4.50 5.70
N PHE A 78 9.50 5.05 6.13
CA PHE A 78 10.80 4.59 5.69
C PHE A 78 11.39 3.60 6.70
N PRO A 79 12.06 2.52 6.25
CA PRO A 79 12.59 1.52 7.14
C PRO A 79 13.77 2.09 7.93
N GLU A 80 13.74 1.89 9.25
CA GLU A 80 14.95 1.94 10.06
C GLU A 80 15.69 0.60 9.88
N PHE A 81 16.89 0.65 9.29
CA PHE A 81 17.74 -0.54 9.19
C PHE A 81 18.45 -0.77 10.53
N ASP A 82 17.89 -1.63 11.37
CA ASP A 82 18.57 -2.08 12.60
C ASP A 82 19.58 -3.20 12.23
N ILE A 83 20.83 -2.79 11.95
CA ILE A 83 21.96 -3.68 11.58
C ILE A 83 22.66 -4.29 12.80
N ARG A 84 21.90 -4.71 13.81
CA ARG A 84 22.44 -5.44 14.97
C ARG A 84 22.89 -6.86 14.64
#